data_AF-A0A383E5Z7-F1
#
_entry.id   AF-A0A383E5Z7-F1
#
_cell.length_a   1.000
_cell.length_b   1.000
_cell.length_c   1.000
_cell.angle_alpha   90.00
_cell.angle_beta   90.00
_cell.angle_gamma   90.00
#
_symmetry.space_group_name_H-M   'P 1'
#
loop_
_entity.id
_entity.type
_entity.pdbx_description
1 polymer ?
#
loop_
_entity_poly.entity_id
_entity_poly.type
_entity_poly.pdbx_seq_one_letter_code
_entity_poly.pdbx_strand_id
1 'polypeptide(L)'
;ADIDNDGDLDLVWSANSTFISYNNGRGKFTCNTMLGRANVDYPPYKKCWEEMDSTQPSLRPDKGWSWSALVIDLNKDGLPEVITANGNAVDPDLNDPKPSASGKIFVFKNTGGKLGTFKKVQTIPGPGKWPDQKGRKFSVWAADTQAADLDGDGDLDGLFYHECGDFCSGTNPIVILKNLGNGKVKRWQIINASPARGSYANSAYNKLSGAPQVVDLNGDKRPDLVGNYSHN
;
A
#
# COMPACT_ATOMS: atom_id res chain seq x y z
N ALA A 1 -1.80 14.12 1.66
CA ALA A 1 -2.28 14.70 0.39
C ALA A 1 -3.56 15.47 0.71
N ASP A 2 -3.91 16.47 -0.08
CA ASP A 2 -5.19 17.18 0.07
C ASP A 2 -6.31 16.25 -0.42
N ILE A 3 -6.91 15.48 0.50
CA ILE A 3 -7.86 14.42 0.18
C ILE A 3 -9.27 14.98 -0.03
N ASP A 4 -9.58 16.11 0.59
CA ASP A 4 -10.89 16.74 0.54
C ASP A 4 -10.93 18.05 -0.26
N ASN A 5 -9.78 18.43 -0.83
CA ASN A 5 -9.57 19.58 -1.71
C ASN A 5 -9.92 20.91 -1.01
N ASP A 6 -9.59 21.00 0.28
CA ASP A 6 -9.78 22.20 1.09
C ASP A 6 -8.53 23.10 1.17
N GLY A 7 -7.43 22.66 0.55
CA GLY A 7 -6.18 23.39 0.43
C GLY A 7 -5.15 23.04 1.50
N ASP A 8 -5.43 22.08 2.38
CA ASP A 8 -4.47 21.58 3.36
C ASP A 8 -3.98 20.14 3.06
N LEU A 9 -3.02 19.65 3.84
CA LEU A 9 -2.58 18.26 3.73
C LEU A 9 -3.21 17.39 4.81
N ASP A 10 -3.88 16.34 4.35
CA ASP A 10 -4.39 15.25 5.17
C ASP A 10 -3.41 14.09 5.28
N LEU A 11 -3.66 13.22 6.26
CA LEU A 11 -2.92 12.00 6.48
C LEU A 11 -3.74 10.77 6.07
N VAL A 12 -3.21 10.01 5.11
CA VAL A 12 -3.71 8.66 4.79
C VAL A 12 -2.66 7.65 5.22
N TRP A 13 -3.09 6.63 5.95
CA TRP A 13 -2.19 5.61 6.48
C TRP A 13 -2.88 4.26 6.58
N SER A 14 -2.09 3.19 6.67
CA SER A 14 -2.60 1.83 6.74
C SER A 14 -1.97 1.07 7.89
N ALA A 15 -2.81 0.41 8.69
CA ALA A 15 -2.40 -0.55 9.70
C ALA A 15 -3.59 -1.46 10.00
N ASN A 16 -3.68 -2.60 9.32
CA ASN A 16 -4.83 -3.52 9.26
C ASN A 16 -6.06 -3.02 8.46
N SER A 17 -6.28 -1.71 8.41
CA SER A 17 -7.27 -0.98 7.61
C SER A 17 -6.61 0.27 7.03
N THR A 18 -7.22 0.90 6.02
CA THR A 18 -6.82 2.23 5.56
C THR A 18 -7.59 3.29 6.33
N PHE A 19 -6.89 4.32 6.78
CA PHE A 19 -7.43 5.40 7.59
C PHE A 19 -7.15 6.76 6.93
N ILE A 20 -8.04 7.71 7.17
CA ILE A 20 -7.92 9.10 6.72
C ILE A 20 -8.07 10.00 7.94
N SER A 21 -7.11 10.89 8.16
CA SER A 21 -7.17 11.92 9.22
C SER A 21 -7.23 13.28 8.53
N TYR A 22 -8.41 13.89 8.54
CA TYR A 22 -8.64 15.19 7.91
C TYR A 22 -8.01 16.29 8.75
N ASN A 23 -7.15 17.09 8.16
CA ASN A 23 -6.56 18.24 8.82
C ASN A 23 -7.52 19.45 8.72
N ASN A 24 -7.20 20.57 9.36
CA ASN A 24 -8.07 21.76 9.42
C ASN A 24 -7.33 23.08 9.14
N GLY A 25 -6.22 22.98 8.41
CA GLY A 25 -5.31 24.05 8.04
C GLY A 25 -4.38 24.50 9.17
N ARG A 26 -4.46 23.88 10.35
CA ARG A 26 -3.71 24.30 11.55
C ARG A 26 -2.88 23.17 12.17
N GLY A 27 -2.67 22.09 11.42
CA GLY A 27 -1.96 20.90 11.90
C GLY A 27 -2.72 20.14 12.99
N LYS A 28 -4.06 20.19 12.96
CA LYS A 28 -4.94 19.49 13.89
C LYS A 28 -5.95 18.66 13.12
N PHE A 29 -5.99 17.36 13.41
CA PHE A 29 -6.94 16.47 12.78
C PHE A 29 -8.34 16.57 13.39
N THR A 30 -9.37 16.48 12.57
CA THR A 30 -10.77 16.49 12.97
C THR A 30 -11.10 15.21 13.75
N CYS A 31 -11.70 15.36 14.94
CA CYS A 31 -11.99 14.26 15.83
C CYS A 31 -13.48 14.12 16.15
N ASN A 32 -13.95 12.86 16.17
CA ASN A 32 -15.26 12.49 16.67
C ASN A 32 -15.16 11.98 18.11
N THR A 33 -16.10 12.40 18.96
CA THR A 33 -16.26 11.81 20.30
C THR A 33 -17.01 10.51 20.17
N MET A 34 -16.35 9.40 20.50
CA MET A 34 -16.93 8.07 20.54
C MET A 34 -17.52 7.84 21.92
N LEU A 35 -18.84 7.66 21.99
CA LEU A 35 -19.47 7.11 23.18
C LEU A 35 -19.08 5.63 23.27
N GLY A 36 -18.74 5.16 24.47
CA GLY A 36 -18.40 3.74 24.69
C GLY A 36 -19.47 2.82 24.10
N ARG A 37 -19.09 1.64 23.61
CA ARG A 37 -20.07 0.64 23.16
C ARG A 37 -20.94 0.26 24.37
N ALA A 38 -22.26 0.22 24.20
CA ALA A 38 -23.14 -0.34 25.21
C ALA A 38 -22.62 -1.74 25.58
N ASN A 39 -22.34 -1.97 26.88
CA ASN A 39 -21.71 -3.18 27.45
C ASN A 39 -20.18 -3.25 27.43
N VAL A 40 -19.47 -2.14 27.22
CA VAL A 40 -18.02 -2.06 27.47
C VAL A 40 -17.73 -0.77 28.25
N ASP A 41 -17.10 -0.89 29.43
CA ASP A 41 -16.70 0.23 30.30
C ASP A 41 -15.51 1.02 29.71
N TYR A 42 -15.65 1.47 28.47
CA TYR A 42 -14.73 2.45 27.91
C TYR A 42 -15.28 3.85 28.17
N PRO A 43 -14.52 4.73 28.87
CA PRO A 43 -14.90 6.13 28.92
C PRO A 43 -14.93 6.70 27.50
N PRO A 44 -15.72 7.76 27.25
CA PRO A 44 -15.73 8.41 25.95
C PRO A 44 -14.31 8.75 25.49
N TYR A 45 -13.98 8.40 24.26
CA TYR A 45 -12.65 8.65 23.68
C TYR A 45 -12.79 9.44 22.38
N LYS A 46 -11.73 10.16 21.99
CA LYS A 46 -11.69 10.89 20.73
C LYS A 46 -11.04 10.02 19.65
N LYS A 47 -11.70 9.89 18.50
CA LYS A 47 -11.15 9.27 17.29
C LYS A 47 -10.91 10.36 16.25
N CYS A 48 -9.66 10.59 15.89
CA CYS A 48 -9.24 11.68 14.98
C CYS A 48 -8.94 11.20 13.55
N TRP A 49 -9.57 10.09 13.18
CA TRP A 49 -9.43 9.47 11.88
C TRP A 49 -10.72 8.75 11.51
N GLU A 50 -10.98 8.68 10.23
CA GLU A 50 -11.99 7.84 9.60
C GLU A 50 -11.32 6.56 9.10
N GLU A 51 -12.09 5.48 9.04
CA GLU A 51 -11.59 4.16 8.60
C GLU A 51 -12.34 3.74 7.36
N MET A 52 -11.61 3.38 6.30
CA MET A 52 -12.15 2.65 5.15
C MET A 52 -12.51 1.23 5.59
N ASP A 53 -13.62 1.13 6.33
CA ASP A 53 -14.02 -0.05 7.09
C ASP A 53 -14.62 -1.14 6.18
N SER A 54 -14.29 -2.39 6.52
CA SER A 54 -14.90 -3.64 6.10
C SER A 54 -16.44 -3.73 6.19
N THR A 55 -17.07 -2.91 7.03
CA THR A 55 -18.53 -2.91 7.22
C THR A 55 -19.27 -2.00 6.25
N GLN A 56 -18.60 -1.05 5.60
CA GLN A 56 -19.21 -0.19 4.58
C GLN A 56 -19.28 -0.94 3.23
N PRO A 57 -20.47 -1.25 2.69
CA PRO A 57 -20.61 -2.07 1.48
C PRO A 57 -19.85 -1.53 0.27
N SER A 58 -19.76 -0.20 0.13
CA SER A 58 -19.03 0.48 -0.94
C SER A 58 -17.51 0.47 -0.77
N LEU A 59 -17.01 0.23 0.46
CA LEU A 59 -15.59 0.29 0.81
C LEU A 59 -14.97 -1.07 1.14
N ARG A 60 -15.71 -2.19 1.07
CA ARG A 60 -15.22 -3.50 1.52
C ARG A 60 -13.95 -3.95 0.75
N PRO A 61 -12.79 -4.12 1.43
CA PRO A 61 -11.57 -4.68 0.85
C PRO A 61 -11.52 -6.22 0.96
N ASP A 62 -12.68 -6.82 1.24
CA ASP A 62 -12.80 -8.06 1.98
C ASP A 62 -12.26 -9.28 1.20
N LYS A 63 -11.29 -10.03 1.73
CA LYS A 63 -11.06 -10.40 3.15
C LYS A 63 -9.57 -10.41 3.54
N GLY A 64 -8.79 -9.41 3.10
CA GLY A 64 -7.41 -9.17 3.57
C GLY A 64 -7.24 -7.77 4.20
N TRP A 65 -6.21 -7.62 5.02
CA TRP A 65 -5.90 -6.41 5.81
C TRP A 65 -5.12 -5.40 4.99
N SER A 66 -5.47 -4.12 5.05
CA SER A 66 -4.65 -3.08 4.41
C SER A 66 -3.41 -2.78 5.26
N TRP A 67 -2.22 -2.86 4.66
CA TRP A 67 -0.93 -2.59 5.33
C TRP A 67 -0.10 -1.51 4.66
N SER A 68 -0.51 -1.07 3.49
CA SER A 68 0.12 0.02 2.78
C SER A 68 -0.91 0.79 1.97
N ALA A 69 -0.73 2.11 1.89
CA ALA A 69 -1.57 3.02 1.14
C ALA A 69 -0.71 3.97 0.30
N LEU A 70 -1.28 4.38 -0.82
CA LEU A 70 -0.70 5.30 -1.78
C LEU A 70 -1.81 6.28 -2.17
N VAL A 71 -1.48 7.56 -2.27
CA VAL A 71 -2.44 8.61 -2.60
C VAL A 71 -1.97 9.35 -3.84
N ILE A 72 -2.72 9.23 -4.93
CA ILE A 72 -2.38 9.79 -6.24
C ILE A 72 -3.65 10.29 -6.90
N ASP A 73 -3.64 11.50 -7.45
CA ASP A 73 -4.70 11.97 -8.35
C ASP A 73 -4.48 11.39 -9.75
N LEU A 74 -5.13 10.25 -10.03
CA LEU A 74 -4.88 9.47 -11.25
C LEU A 74 -5.55 10.09 -12.48
N ASN A 75 -6.48 11.02 -12.31
CA ASN A 75 -7.19 11.69 -13.42
C ASN A 75 -7.12 13.21 -13.37
N LYS A 76 -6.32 13.79 -12.48
CA LYS A 76 -6.10 15.23 -12.33
C LYS A 76 -7.40 16.00 -12.08
N ASP A 77 -8.32 15.42 -11.30
CA ASP A 77 -9.59 16.07 -10.97
C ASP A 77 -9.57 16.82 -9.63
N GLY A 78 -8.42 16.87 -8.97
CA GLY A 78 -8.23 17.54 -7.68
C GLY A 78 -8.73 16.73 -6.50
N LEU A 79 -9.21 15.49 -6.71
CA LEU A 79 -9.63 14.59 -5.64
C LEU A 79 -8.81 13.30 -5.75
N PRO A 80 -7.69 13.20 -5.00
CA PRO A 80 -6.78 12.08 -5.19
C PRO A 80 -7.39 10.75 -4.77
N GLU A 81 -7.05 9.70 -5.51
CA GLU A 81 -7.42 8.32 -5.21
C GLU A 81 -6.64 7.80 -4.02
N VAL A 82 -7.26 6.86 -3.30
CA VAL A 82 -6.56 6.02 -2.34
C VAL A 82 -6.39 4.63 -2.95
N ILE A 83 -5.13 4.23 -3.12
CA ILE A 83 -4.76 2.89 -3.56
C ILE A 83 -4.17 2.17 -2.36
N THR A 84 -4.67 0.98 -2.04
CA THR A 84 -4.20 0.23 -0.88
C THR A 84 -3.95 -1.22 -1.22
N ALA A 85 -3.07 -1.88 -0.46
CA ALA A 85 -2.72 -3.26 -0.68
C ALA A 85 -2.84 -4.12 0.57
N ASN A 86 -3.27 -5.35 0.35
CA ASN A 86 -3.52 -6.30 1.41
C ASN A 86 -2.25 -7.00 1.89
N GLY A 87 -2.24 -7.38 3.17
CA GLY A 87 -1.37 -8.40 3.74
C GLY A 87 -2.08 -9.74 3.81
N ASN A 88 -1.31 -10.81 3.91
CA ASN A 88 -1.86 -12.15 4.05
C ASN A 88 -1.02 -13.02 4.99
N ALA A 89 -1.49 -13.23 6.21
CA ALA A 89 -0.78 -14.07 7.17
C ALA A 89 -0.58 -15.49 6.65
N VAL A 90 0.69 -15.87 6.61
CA VAL A 90 1.17 -17.21 6.30
C VAL A 90 1.76 -17.75 7.59
N ASP A 91 1.35 -18.95 7.97
CA ASP A 91 1.85 -19.61 9.18
C ASP A 91 3.31 -20.04 9.00
N PRO A 92 4.05 -20.35 10.09
CA PRO A 92 5.46 -20.77 10.00
C PRO A 92 5.72 -22.01 9.13
N ASP A 93 4.70 -22.86 8.92
CA ASP A 93 4.76 -24.05 8.05
C ASP A 93 4.42 -23.74 6.58
N LEU A 94 4.23 -22.46 6.23
CA LEU A 94 3.73 -21.95 4.96
C LEU A 94 2.26 -22.26 4.67
N ASN A 95 1.46 -22.60 5.68
CA ASN A 95 0.02 -22.65 5.51
C ASN A 95 -0.52 -21.25 5.16
N ASP A 96 -1.27 -21.20 4.05
CA ASP A 96 -1.79 -19.99 3.46
C ASP A 96 -3.31 -20.14 3.35
N PRO A 97 -4.07 -19.74 4.38
CA PRO A 97 -5.50 -19.99 4.44
C PRO A 97 -6.30 -19.12 3.47
N LYS A 98 -5.70 -18.05 2.92
CA LYS A 98 -6.36 -17.09 2.02
C LYS A 98 -5.44 -16.72 0.84
N PRO A 99 -5.01 -17.68 0.02
CA PRO A 99 -4.04 -17.43 -1.05
C PRO A 99 -4.57 -16.47 -2.11
N SER A 100 -5.90 -16.39 -2.25
CA SER A 100 -6.57 -15.45 -3.15
C SER A 100 -6.51 -14.00 -2.67
N ALA A 101 -6.08 -13.71 -1.46
CA ALA A 101 -5.94 -12.37 -0.90
C ALA A 101 -4.52 -11.80 -0.98
N SER A 102 -3.52 -12.63 -1.34
CA SER A 102 -2.09 -12.31 -1.38
C SER A 102 -1.77 -10.97 -2.05
N GLY A 103 -1.36 -9.97 -1.27
CA GLY A 103 -0.86 -8.70 -1.80
C GLY A 103 -1.83 -7.97 -2.73
N LYS A 104 -3.13 -8.27 -2.69
CA LYS A 104 -4.09 -7.66 -3.63
C LYS A 104 -4.11 -6.15 -3.44
N ILE A 105 -4.12 -5.43 -4.56
CA ILE A 105 -4.14 -3.97 -4.57
C ILE A 105 -5.54 -3.52 -4.98
N PHE A 106 -6.08 -2.53 -4.29
CA PHE A 106 -7.42 -1.98 -4.50
C PHE A 106 -7.31 -0.50 -4.77
N VAL A 107 -8.06 -0.02 -5.75
CA VAL A 107 -8.14 1.41 -6.10
C VAL A 107 -9.50 1.92 -5.67
N PHE A 108 -9.51 2.97 -4.85
CA PHE A 108 -10.70 3.66 -4.40
C PHE A 108 -10.74 5.07 -5.02
N LYS A 109 -11.73 5.29 -5.89
CA LYS A 109 -12.02 6.62 -6.46
C LYS A 109 -12.60 7.52 -5.38
N ASN A 110 -11.96 8.65 -5.15
CA ASN A 110 -12.52 9.74 -4.38
C ASN A 110 -13.53 10.51 -5.23
N THR A 111 -14.77 10.67 -4.76
CA THR A 111 -15.79 11.40 -5.53
C THR A 111 -16.34 12.62 -4.79
N GLY A 112 -15.76 13.00 -3.65
CA GLY A 112 -16.29 14.12 -2.88
C GLY A 112 -15.58 14.42 -1.57
N GLY A 113 -14.33 13.98 -1.41
CA GLY A 113 -13.48 14.39 -0.30
C GLY A 113 -13.86 13.83 1.06
N LYS A 114 -14.81 12.91 1.15
CA LYS A 114 -15.27 12.33 2.43
C LYS A 114 -15.29 10.82 2.35
N LEU A 115 -15.07 10.13 3.47
CA LEU A 115 -14.97 8.67 3.49
C LEU A 115 -16.15 7.98 2.78
N GLY A 116 -17.37 8.41 3.07
CA GLY A 116 -18.58 7.83 2.46
C GLY A 116 -18.72 8.03 0.95
N THR A 117 -17.87 8.86 0.34
CA THR A 117 -17.87 9.14 -1.10
C THR A 117 -16.90 8.26 -1.87
N PHE A 118 -15.96 7.58 -1.19
CA PHE A 118 -15.04 6.69 -1.87
C PHE A 118 -15.76 5.49 -2.49
N LYS A 119 -15.28 5.06 -3.65
CA LYS A 119 -15.81 3.89 -4.36
C LYS A 119 -14.68 3.00 -4.81
N LYS A 120 -14.72 1.73 -4.45
CA LYS A 120 -13.79 0.75 -5.01
C LYS A 120 -14.05 0.61 -6.52
N VAL A 121 -13.06 0.98 -7.34
CA VAL A 121 -13.16 0.95 -8.81
C VAL A 121 -12.30 -0.12 -9.46
N GLN A 122 -11.25 -0.60 -8.78
CA GLN A 122 -10.42 -1.69 -9.29
C GLN A 122 -9.94 -2.64 -8.20
N THR A 123 -9.63 -3.86 -8.62
CA THR A 123 -8.82 -4.82 -7.87
C THR A 123 -7.74 -5.33 -8.82
N ILE A 124 -6.48 -5.06 -8.47
CA ILE A 124 -5.30 -5.46 -9.22
C ILE A 124 -4.66 -6.64 -8.49
N PRO A 125 -4.25 -7.71 -9.21
CA PRO A 125 -3.49 -8.78 -8.58
C PRO A 125 -2.17 -8.22 -8.02
N GLY A 126 -1.81 -8.66 -6.82
CA GLY A 126 -0.49 -8.41 -6.26
C GLY A 126 0.62 -9.15 -7.02
N PRO A 127 1.76 -9.40 -6.36
CA PRO A 127 2.86 -10.17 -6.96
C PRO A 127 2.54 -11.67 -7.10
N GLY A 128 1.46 -12.15 -6.46
CA GLY A 128 1.12 -13.57 -6.40
C GLY A 128 1.90 -14.27 -5.28
N LYS A 129 2.06 -15.60 -5.41
CA LYS A 129 2.87 -16.38 -4.48
C LYS A 129 4.35 -16.28 -4.83
N TRP A 130 5.21 -16.09 -3.83
CA TRP A 130 6.65 -15.92 -3.98
C TRP A 130 7.42 -17.11 -3.40
N PRO A 131 8.51 -17.57 -4.04
CA PRO A 131 9.24 -18.76 -3.61
C PRO A 131 10.19 -18.51 -2.42
N ASP A 132 10.28 -19.46 -1.49
CA ASP A 132 11.38 -19.57 -0.51
C ASP A 132 12.67 -20.16 -1.12
N GLN A 133 13.71 -20.34 -0.30
CA GLN A 133 14.98 -20.98 -0.71
C GLN A 133 14.81 -22.40 -1.28
N LYS A 134 13.74 -23.10 -0.90
CA LYS A 134 13.44 -24.47 -1.29
C LYS A 134 12.44 -24.53 -2.45
N GLY A 135 12.05 -23.37 -3.01
CA GLY A 135 11.09 -23.25 -4.10
C GLY A 135 9.62 -23.37 -3.68
N ARG A 136 9.31 -23.45 -2.37
CA ARG A 136 7.94 -23.45 -1.86
C ARG A 136 7.36 -22.06 -1.99
N LYS A 137 6.15 -21.95 -2.54
CA LYS A 137 5.53 -20.65 -2.84
C LYS A 137 4.42 -20.30 -1.85
N PHE A 138 4.45 -19.08 -1.32
CA PHE A 138 3.48 -18.58 -0.36
C PHE A 138 3.15 -17.10 -0.60
N SER A 139 2.09 -16.64 0.02
CA SER A 139 1.61 -15.27 -0.13
C SER A 139 2.49 -14.26 0.59
N VAL A 140 2.60 -13.06 0.03
CA VAL A 140 3.41 -11.96 0.57
C VAL A 140 2.54 -10.79 1.01
N TRP A 141 3.13 -9.88 1.80
CA TRP A 141 2.41 -8.78 2.42
C TRP A 141 2.83 -7.46 1.80
N ALA A 142 1.90 -6.58 1.48
CA ALA A 142 2.29 -5.20 1.24
C ALA A 142 2.83 -4.59 2.54
N ALA A 143 3.95 -3.86 2.45
CA ALA A 143 4.60 -3.26 3.60
C ALA A 143 4.89 -1.78 3.41
N ASP A 144 5.11 -1.35 2.16
CA ASP A 144 5.49 0.02 1.87
C ASP A 144 5.15 0.41 0.43
N THR A 145 5.14 1.70 0.16
CA THR A 145 4.71 2.29 -1.11
C THR A 145 5.56 3.48 -1.51
N GLN A 146 5.60 3.76 -2.82
CA GLN A 146 6.07 5.04 -3.32
C GLN A 146 5.32 5.45 -4.59
N ALA A 147 5.21 6.76 -4.82
CA ALA A 147 4.75 7.37 -6.06
C ALA A 147 5.89 8.14 -6.75
N ALA A 148 5.97 8.05 -8.07
CA ALA A 148 6.86 8.83 -8.91
C ALA A 148 6.41 8.72 -10.36
N ASP A 149 6.85 9.61 -11.25
CA ASP A 149 6.68 9.43 -12.70
C ASP A 149 7.68 8.37 -13.18
N LEU A 150 7.25 7.10 -13.29
CA LEU A 150 8.12 5.95 -13.55
C LEU A 150 8.36 5.68 -15.03
N ASP A 151 7.53 6.24 -15.91
CA ASP A 151 7.68 6.08 -17.35
C ASP A 151 7.86 7.37 -18.16
N GLY A 152 7.90 8.52 -17.48
CA GLY A 152 8.26 9.81 -18.05
C GLY A 152 7.11 10.49 -18.78
N ASP A 153 5.85 10.10 -18.50
CA ASP A 153 4.66 10.70 -19.11
C ASP A 153 4.10 11.89 -18.32
N GLY A 154 4.71 12.21 -17.18
CA GLY A 154 4.38 13.36 -16.35
C GLY A 154 3.26 13.08 -15.33
N ASP A 155 2.72 11.87 -15.29
CA ASP A 155 1.79 11.44 -14.26
C ASP A 155 2.52 10.65 -13.17
N LEU A 156 2.06 10.76 -11.91
CA LEU A 156 2.58 9.90 -10.87
C LEU A 156 2.06 8.47 -11.07
N ASP A 157 2.99 7.54 -11.19
CA ASP A 157 2.81 6.10 -11.10
C ASP A 157 2.93 5.63 -9.65
N GLY A 158 2.59 4.37 -9.41
CA GLY A 158 2.64 3.77 -8.08
C GLY A 158 3.57 2.56 -8.00
N LEU A 159 4.13 2.35 -6.81
CA LEU A 159 4.94 1.20 -6.48
C LEU A 159 4.49 0.65 -5.13
N PHE A 160 4.30 -0.66 -5.05
CA PHE A 160 4.04 -1.38 -3.81
C PHE A 160 5.16 -2.38 -3.52
N TYR A 161 5.92 -2.10 -2.47
CA TYR A 161 6.87 -3.05 -1.90
C TYR A 161 6.12 -4.07 -1.05
N HIS A 162 6.35 -5.34 -1.36
CA HIS A 162 5.80 -6.45 -0.61
C HIS A 162 6.92 -7.17 0.14
N GLU A 163 6.75 -7.28 1.44
CA GLU A 163 7.61 -8.04 2.30
C GLU A 163 7.18 -9.50 2.31
N CYS A 164 8.15 -10.37 2.10
CA CYS A 164 7.98 -11.80 2.19
C CYS A 164 8.51 -12.38 3.53
N GLY A 165 9.23 -11.55 4.30
CA GLY A 165 9.85 -11.93 5.57
C GLY A 165 11.04 -12.88 5.40
N ASP A 166 11.50 -13.43 6.51
CA ASP A 166 12.72 -14.27 6.59
C ASP A 166 12.60 -15.55 5.75
N PHE A 167 11.36 -15.99 5.51
CA PHE A 167 11.01 -17.16 4.70
C PHE A 167 11.52 -17.07 3.25
N CYS A 168 11.54 -15.87 2.68
CA CYS A 168 11.92 -15.64 1.28
C CYS A 168 13.41 -15.39 1.08
N SER A 169 14.19 -15.38 2.17
CA SER A 169 15.64 -15.12 2.13
C SER A 169 15.98 -13.86 1.36
N GLY A 170 15.32 -12.76 1.71
CA GLY A 170 15.55 -11.47 1.06
C GLY A 170 14.91 -11.30 -0.33
N THR A 171 14.19 -12.28 -0.87
CA THR A 171 13.37 -12.04 -2.08
C THR A 171 12.10 -11.28 -1.73
N ASN A 172 12.09 -9.96 -1.96
CA ASN A 172 10.91 -9.13 -1.76
C ASN A 172 10.39 -8.61 -3.11
N PRO A 173 9.17 -8.97 -3.51
CA PRO A 173 8.63 -8.45 -4.76
C PRO A 173 8.19 -6.99 -4.62
N ILE A 174 8.51 -6.22 -5.63
CA ILE A 174 7.94 -4.88 -5.83
C ILE A 174 7.00 -4.95 -7.02
N VAL A 175 5.77 -4.47 -6.82
CA VAL A 175 4.76 -4.34 -7.89
C VAL A 175 4.74 -2.89 -8.35
N ILE A 176 5.00 -2.66 -9.63
CA ILE A 176 4.90 -1.34 -10.26
C ILE A 176 3.55 -1.22 -10.96
N LEU A 177 2.86 -0.11 -10.68
CA LEU A 177 1.58 0.26 -11.25
C LEU A 177 1.77 1.47 -12.17
N LYS A 178 1.40 1.34 -13.44
CA LYS A 178 1.32 2.49 -14.35
C LYS A 178 -0.03 3.18 -14.20
N ASN A 179 -0.02 4.50 -14.03
CA ASN A 179 -1.18 5.37 -14.13
C ASN A 179 -1.66 5.46 -15.59
N LEU A 180 -2.98 5.43 -15.79
CA LEU A 180 -3.59 5.47 -17.11
C LEU A 180 -4.25 6.82 -17.43
N GLY A 181 -4.13 7.81 -16.54
CA GLY A 181 -4.68 9.16 -16.72
C GLY A 181 -6.21 9.24 -16.65
N ASN A 182 -6.88 8.17 -16.22
CA ASN A 182 -8.34 8.04 -16.25
C ASN A 182 -8.95 7.48 -14.95
N GLY A 183 -8.25 7.67 -13.83
CA GLY A 183 -8.72 7.19 -12.53
C GLY A 183 -8.45 5.70 -12.31
N LYS A 184 -7.61 5.11 -13.16
CA LYS A 184 -7.26 3.69 -13.13
C LYS A 184 -5.77 3.47 -13.28
N VAL A 185 -5.33 2.32 -12.79
CA VAL A 185 -3.96 1.83 -12.95
C VAL A 185 -3.93 0.46 -13.63
N LYS A 186 -2.76 0.08 -14.15
CA LYS A 186 -2.43 -1.29 -14.54
C LYS A 186 -1.17 -1.78 -13.84
N ARG A 187 -1.10 -3.07 -13.53
CA ARG A 187 0.16 -3.69 -13.13
C ARG A 187 1.11 -3.70 -14.32
N TRP A 188 2.17 -2.91 -14.24
CA TRP A 188 3.13 -2.74 -15.32
C TRP A 188 4.28 -3.74 -15.21
N GLN A 189 4.89 -3.85 -14.03
CA GLN A 189 6.02 -4.77 -13.79
C GLN A 189 5.96 -5.38 -12.40
N ILE A 190 6.66 -6.51 -12.25
CA ILE A 190 7.05 -7.04 -10.94
C ILE A 190 8.55 -7.22 -10.99
N ILE A 191 9.25 -6.61 -10.04
CA ILE A 191 10.69 -6.76 -9.89
C ILE A 191 10.98 -7.51 -8.58
N ASN A 192 12.02 -8.35 -8.60
CA ASN A 192 12.55 -8.94 -7.38
C ASN A 192 13.57 -7.96 -6.80
N ALA A 193 13.27 -7.39 -5.64
CA ALA A 193 14.12 -6.43 -4.95
C ALA A 193 15.31 -7.07 -4.21
N SER A 194 15.70 -8.29 -4.61
CA SER A 194 16.88 -8.97 -4.07
C SER A 194 18.14 -8.57 -4.84
N PRO A 195 19.28 -8.42 -4.15
CA PRO A 195 20.56 -8.14 -4.79
C PRO A 195 21.22 -9.38 -5.41
N ALA A 196 20.75 -10.61 -5.09
CA ALA A 196 21.39 -11.85 -5.52
C ALA A 196 20.54 -12.64 -6.52
N ARG A 197 21.14 -12.94 -7.70
CA ARG A 197 20.62 -13.92 -8.66
C ARG A 197 21.16 -15.31 -8.31
N GLY A 198 20.42 -16.11 -7.53
CA GLY A 198 20.52 -17.57 -7.65
C GLY A 198 21.01 -18.43 -6.47
N SER A 199 21.36 -17.90 -5.30
CA SER A 199 21.46 -18.68 -4.04
C SER A 199 21.96 -17.77 -2.91
N TYR A 200 21.28 -17.77 -1.78
CA TYR A 200 21.65 -17.02 -0.58
C TYR A 200 22.50 -17.83 0.40
N ALA A 201 23.10 -18.93 -0.06
CA ALA A 201 24.01 -19.69 0.77
C ALA A 201 25.15 -18.75 1.24
N ASN A 202 25.06 -18.31 2.50
CA ASN A 202 26.03 -17.49 3.24
C ASN A 202 25.93 -15.96 3.14
N SER A 203 24.88 -15.36 2.57
CA SER A 203 24.65 -13.90 2.71
C SER A 203 23.47 -13.61 3.60
N ALA A 204 23.72 -12.87 4.68
CA ALA A 204 22.69 -12.48 5.61
C ALA A 204 22.03 -11.12 5.24
N TYR A 205 22.68 -10.29 4.42
CA TYR A 205 22.21 -8.96 3.99
C TYR A 205 21.60 -9.01 2.59
N ASN A 206 20.34 -9.39 2.50
CA ASN A 206 19.65 -9.62 1.23
C ASN A 206 18.22 -9.10 1.21
N LYS A 207 17.73 -8.53 2.31
CA LYS A 207 16.36 -8.01 2.44
C LYS A 207 16.33 -6.52 2.17
N LEU A 208 15.66 -6.09 1.11
CA LEU A 208 15.42 -4.65 0.91
C LEU A 208 14.56 -4.12 2.07
N SER A 209 14.99 -3.03 2.71
CA SER A 209 14.36 -2.49 3.92
C SER A 209 13.23 -1.49 3.61
N GLY A 210 12.18 -1.94 2.91
CA GLY A 210 11.03 -1.11 2.55
C GLY A 210 10.97 -0.75 1.06
N ALA A 211 10.09 0.19 0.71
CA ALA A 211 10.00 0.69 -0.65
C ALA A 211 11.29 1.47 -1.01
N PRO A 212 11.80 1.32 -2.25
CA PRO A 212 12.95 2.08 -2.68
C PRO A 212 12.61 3.58 -2.71
N GLN A 213 13.63 4.40 -2.43
CA GLN A 213 13.62 5.79 -2.82
C GLN A 213 13.64 5.88 -4.34
N VAL A 214 12.85 6.79 -4.89
CA VAL A 214 12.76 7.01 -6.34
C VAL A 214 13.39 8.36 -6.65
N VAL A 215 14.48 8.35 -7.41
CA VAL A 215 15.30 9.53 -7.69
C VAL A 215 16.04 9.35 -9.01
N ASP A 216 16.21 10.40 -9.79
CA ASP A 216 17.11 10.39 -10.95
C ASP A 216 18.54 10.69 -10.48
N LEU A 217 19.40 9.67 -10.42
CA LEU A 217 20.80 9.80 -10.00
C LEU A 217 21.74 10.14 -11.14
N ASN A 218 21.34 9.85 -12.38
CA ASN A 218 22.22 9.86 -13.53
C ASN A 218 21.91 11.01 -14.53
N GLY A 219 20.80 11.73 -14.30
CA GLY A 219 20.36 12.89 -15.07
C GLY A 219 19.63 12.56 -16.38
N ASP A 220 19.22 11.31 -16.60
CA ASP A 220 18.53 10.88 -17.82
C ASP A 220 17.02 11.14 -17.81
N LYS A 221 16.50 11.77 -16.74
CA LYS A 221 15.08 12.05 -16.49
C LYS A 221 14.23 10.79 -16.36
N ARG A 222 14.85 9.64 -16.09
CA ARG A 222 14.18 8.41 -15.69
C ARG A 222 14.48 8.16 -14.22
N PRO A 223 13.53 7.65 -13.46
CA PRO A 223 13.79 7.36 -12.06
C PRO A 223 14.68 6.13 -11.88
N ASP A 224 15.66 6.27 -10.99
CA ASP A 224 16.40 5.18 -10.39
C ASP A 224 15.75 4.76 -9.07
N LEU A 225 15.87 3.48 -8.73
CA LEU A 225 15.41 2.91 -7.48
C LEU A 225 16.60 2.69 -6.53
N VAL A 226 16.62 3.41 -5.42
CA VAL A 226 17.68 3.34 -4.42
C VAL A 226 17.14 2.73 -3.14
N GLY A 227 17.85 1.75 -2.58
CA GLY A 227 17.35 0.99 -1.45
C GLY A 227 18.46 0.51 -0.54
N ASN A 228 18.14 0.40 0.75
CA ASN A 228 19.03 -0.15 1.76
C ASN A 228 18.71 -1.63 2.00
N TYR A 229 19.74 -2.43 2.24
CA TYR A 229 19.59 -3.84 2.56
C TYR A 229 19.88 -4.10 4.03
N SER A 230 19.01 -4.86 4.69
CA SER A 230 19.18 -5.32 6.06
C SER A 230 19.44 -6.83 6.11
N HIS A 231 19.85 -7.26 7.30
CA HIS A 231 19.85 -8.67 7.66
C HIS A 231 18.42 -9.24 7.57
N ASN A 232 18.25 -10.52 7.20
CA ASN A 232 17.00 -11.25 7.45
C ASN A 232 16.84 -11.50 8.95
#